data_AF-A0A7X7P3A7-F1
#
_entry.id   AF-A0A7X7P3A7-F1
#
_cell.length_a   1.000
_cell.length_b   1.000
_cell.length_c   1.000
_cell.angle_alpha   90.00
_cell.angle_beta   90.00
_cell.angle_gamma   90.00
#
_symmetry.space_group_name_H-M   'P 1'
#
loop_
_entity.id
_entity.type
_entity.pdbx_description
1 polymer ?
#
loop_
_entity_poly.entity_id
_entity_poly.type
_entity_poly.pdbx_seq_one_letter_code
_entity_poly.pdbx_strand_id
1 'polypeptide(L)'
;MNYYELRCAVVEMFYETLLEEGYTIGQAASRCLVEFRREAQGGGQEGLVVLSALLSRVARHEPAALADFQPEVTALRALGRQSACRKGIHGAAKERLEEDLRFIQEKAGEQA
;
A
#
# COMPACT_ATOMS: atom_id res chain seq x y z
N MET A 1 2.99 -9.48 13.30
CA MET A 1 3.92 -8.38 12.93
C MET A 1 3.32 -7.06 13.38
N ASN A 2 4.11 -6.10 13.86
CA ASN A 2 3.61 -4.77 14.16
C ASN A 2 3.51 -3.91 12.88
N TYR A 3 2.84 -2.75 12.96
CA TYR A 3 2.61 -1.86 11.81
C TYR A 3 3.90 -1.49 11.06
N TYR A 4 4.94 -1.07 11.79
CA TYR A 4 6.18 -0.59 11.17
C TYR A 4 7.01 -1.74 10.61
N GLU A 5 7.03 -2.91 11.25
CA GLU A 5 7.70 -4.10 10.71
C GLU A 5 7.12 -4.47 9.33
N LEU A 6 5.79 -4.58 9.22
CA LEU A 6 5.13 -4.92 7.96
C LEU A 6 5.31 -3.84 6.90
N ARG A 7 5.18 -2.58 7.31
CA ARG A 7 5.40 -1.45 6.41
C ARG A 7 6.84 -1.40 5.89
N CYS A 8 7.84 -1.60 6.76
CA CYS A 8 9.24 -1.59 6.38
C CYS A 8 9.53 -2.73 5.41
N ALA A 9 9.08 -3.95 5.69
CA ALA A 9 9.26 -5.10 4.79
C ALA A 9 8.72 -4.84 3.38
N VAL A 10 7.53 -4.24 3.26
CA VAL A 10 6.94 -3.88 1.95
C VAL A 10 7.77 -2.82 1.24
N VAL A 11 8.23 -1.80 1.96
CA VAL A 11 8.98 -0.68 1.38
C VAL A 11 10.38 -1.11 0.96
N GLU A 12 11.08 -1.87 1.81
CA GLU A 12 12.41 -2.42 1.52
C GLU A 12 12.34 -3.30 0.27
N MET A 13 11.43 -4.27 0.23
CA MET A 13 11.27 -5.13 -0.94
C MET A 13 10.95 -4.33 -2.22
N PHE A 14 10.10 -3.31 -2.13
CA PHE A 14 9.77 -2.47 -3.29
C PHE A 14 11.02 -1.79 -3.85
N TYR A 15 11.86 -1.19 -2.99
CA TYR A 15 13.06 -0.51 -3.45
C TYR A 15 14.20 -1.46 -3.83
N GLU A 16 14.34 -2.60 -3.15
CA GLU A 16 15.27 -3.66 -3.55
C GLU A 16 14.94 -4.17 -4.95
N THR A 17 13.65 -4.45 -5.22
CA THR A 17 13.21 -4.89 -6.55
C THR A 17 13.51 -3.84 -7.64
N LEU A 18 13.34 -2.55 -7.33
CA LEU A 18 13.68 -1.47 -8.27
C LEU A 18 15.19 -1.38 -8.54
N LEU A 19 16.01 -1.49 -7.49
CA LEU A 19 17.46 -1.29 -7.57
C LEU A 19 18.17 -2.51 -8.17
N GLU A 20 17.78 -3.72 -7.78
CA GLU A 20 18.48 -4.96 -8.13
C GLU A 20 18.02 -5.51 -9.47
N GLU A 21 16.73 -5.42 -9.79
CA GLU A 21 16.15 -6.04 -10.99
C GLU A 21 15.96 -5.03 -12.15
N GLY A 22 16.17 -3.73 -11.91
CA GLY A 22 15.98 -2.68 -12.92
C GLY A 22 14.53 -2.51 -13.37
N TYR A 23 13.59 -2.88 -12.49
CA TYR A 23 12.16 -2.89 -12.79
C TYR A 23 11.56 -1.48 -12.88
N THR A 24 10.47 -1.36 -13.63
CA THR A 24 9.60 -0.19 -13.53
C THR A 24 8.86 -0.16 -12.19
N ILE A 25 8.29 1.00 -11.82
CA ILE A 25 7.46 1.15 -10.61
C ILE A 25 6.33 0.12 -10.59
N GLY A 26 5.64 -0.08 -11.72
CA GLY A 26 4.56 -1.06 -11.85
C GLY A 26 5.05 -2.50 -11.70
N GLN A 27 6.21 -2.85 -12.25
CA GLN A 27 6.78 -4.20 -12.11
C GLN A 27 7.22 -4.48 -10.67
N ALA A 28 7.90 -3.54 -10.02
CA ALA A 28 8.27 -3.68 -8.60
C ALA A 28 7.03 -3.81 -7.72
N ALA A 29 5.99 -3.01 -7.97
CA ALA A 29 4.73 -3.12 -7.24
C ALA A 29 4.03 -4.47 -7.45
N SER A 30 3.99 -4.97 -8.69
CA SER A 30 3.43 -6.28 -9.01
C SER A 30 4.19 -7.41 -8.30
N ARG A 31 5.53 -7.31 -8.23
CA ARG A 31 6.37 -8.27 -7.50
C ARG A 31 6.08 -8.27 -6.00
N CYS A 32 5.94 -7.09 -5.39
CA CYS A 32 5.54 -6.99 -3.99
C CYS A 32 4.15 -7.58 -3.71
N LEU A 33 3.17 -7.39 -4.61
CA LEU A 33 1.84 -7.98 -4.45
C LEU A 33 1.87 -9.51 -4.49
N VAL A 34 2.80 -10.10 -5.25
CA VAL A 34 3.00 -11.56 -5.27
C VAL A 34 3.60 -12.05 -3.96
N GLU A 35 4.59 -11.35 -3.42
CA GLU A 35 5.23 -11.75 -2.15
C GLU A 35 4.28 -11.59 -0.96
N PHE A 36 3.65 -10.42 -0.82
CA PHE A 36 2.71 -10.11 0.26
C PHE A 36 1.27 -10.53 -0.08
N ARG A 37 1.10 -11.53 -0.96
CA ARG A 37 -0.22 -11.96 -1.44
C ARG A 37 -1.12 -12.39 -0.29
N ARG A 38 -0.56 -13.06 0.71
CA ARG A 38 -1.31 -13.58 1.87
C ARG A 38 -1.92 -12.44 2.67
N GLU A 39 -1.16 -11.39 2.94
CA GLU A 39 -1.56 -10.22 3.68
C GLU A 39 -2.53 -9.37 2.84
N ALA A 40 -2.19 -9.10 1.58
CA ALA A 40 -2.99 -8.29 0.67
C ALA A 40 -4.38 -8.90 0.40
N GLN A 41 -4.47 -10.23 0.22
CA GLN A 41 -5.73 -10.93 -0.05
C GLN A 41 -6.45 -11.39 1.22
N GLY A 42 -5.71 -11.62 2.31
CA GLY A 42 -6.29 -11.97 3.62
C GLY A 42 -7.09 -10.81 4.24
N GLY A 43 -6.83 -9.59 3.80
CA GLY A 43 -7.53 -8.40 4.24
C GLY A 43 -7.18 -8.00 5.67
N GLY A 44 -8.14 -7.41 6.38
CA GLY A 44 -7.93 -6.95 7.75
C GLY A 44 -6.86 -5.85 7.85
N GLN A 45 -6.20 -5.80 9.01
CA GLN A 45 -5.17 -4.80 9.29
C GLN A 45 -3.90 -5.00 8.44
N GLU A 46 -3.46 -6.25 8.24
CA GLU A 46 -2.24 -6.53 7.47
C GLU A 46 -2.41 -6.13 6.01
N GLY A 47 -3.55 -6.48 5.39
CA GLY A 47 -3.88 -6.03 4.05
C GLY A 47 -3.97 -4.51 3.93
N LEU A 48 -4.54 -3.83 4.94
CA LEU A 48 -4.58 -2.36 4.98
C LEU A 48 -3.17 -1.76 4.97
N VAL A 49 -2.26 -2.30 5.78
CA VAL A 49 -0.88 -1.83 5.86
C VAL A 49 -0.14 -2.09 4.55
N VAL A 50 -0.17 -3.31 4.02
CA VAL A 50 0.53 -3.68 2.78
C VAL A 50 0.06 -2.83 1.61
N LEU A 51 -1.25 -2.75 1.38
CA LEU A 51 -1.80 -2.01 0.25
C LEU A 51 -1.54 -0.51 0.39
N SER A 52 -1.65 0.06 1.60
CA SER A 52 -1.33 1.48 1.82
C SER A 52 0.14 1.80 1.58
N ALA A 53 1.05 0.93 2.07
CA ALA A 53 2.48 1.14 1.96
C ALA A 53 2.90 1.06 0.49
N LEU A 54 2.42 0.04 -0.22
CA LEU A 54 2.78 -0.22 -1.60
C LEU A 54 2.18 0.82 -2.56
N LEU A 55 0.87 1.02 -2.53
CA LEU A 55 0.19 1.93 -3.46
C LEU A 55 0.62 3.38 -3.23
N SER A 56 0.98 3.77 -2.01
CA SER A 56 1.52 5.10 -1.75
C SER A 56 2.95 5.29 -2.28
N ARG A 57 3.70 4.21 -2.59
CA ARG A 57 4.96 4.30 -3.35
C ARG A 57 4.69 4.47 -4.84
N VAL A 58 3.78 3.66 -5.39
CA VAL A 58 3.34 3.79 -6.79
C VAL A 58 2.84 5.22 -7.03
N ALA A 59 1.92 5.71 -6.19
CA ALA A 59 1.39 7.06 -6.26
C ALA A 59 2.46 8.17 -6.20
N ARG A 60 3.58 7.94 -5.48
CA ARG A 60 4.65 8.93 -5.31
C ARG A 60 5.59 8.99 -6.51
N HIS A 61 5.89 7.84 -7.10
CA HIS A 61 6.88 7.73 -8.17
C HIS A 61 6.27 7.75 -9.57
N GLU A 62 5.12 7.09 -9.75
CA GLU A 62 4.44 6.98 -11.04
C GLU A 62 2.91 6.95 -10.82
N PRO A 63 2.27 8.10 -10.56
CA PRO A 63 0.84 8.17 -10.27
C PRO A 63 -0.04 7.52 -11.34
N ALA A 64 0.36 7.61 -12.62
CA ALA A 64 -0.36 7.03 -13.74
C ALA A 64 -0.47 5.49 -13.64
N ALA A 65 0.55 4.83 -13.06
CA ALA A 65 0.56 3.39 -12.87
C ALA A 65 -0.51 2.90 -11.87
N LEU A 66 -1.09 3.79 -11.04
CA LEU A 66 -2.25 3.41 -10.19
C LEU A 66 -3.45 2.93 -11.01
N ALA A 67 -3.56 3.30 -12.29
CA ALA A 67 -4.58 2.78 -13.19
C ALA A 67 -4.49 1.25 -13.37
N ASP A 68 -3.29 0.69 -13.26
CA ASP A 68 -3.08 -0.76 -13.39
C ASP A 68 -3.39 -1.51 -12.08
N PHE A 69 -3.47 -0.79 -10.94
CA PHE A 69 -3.73 -1.34 -9.60
C PHE A 69 -5.13 -0.97 -9.06
N GLN A 70 -6.10 -0.72 -9.93
CA GLN A 70 -7.47 -0.39 -9.52
C GLN A 70 -8.14 -1.44 -8.61
N PRO A 71 -7.94 -2.76 -8.81
CA PRO A 71 -8.44 -3.76 -7.87
C PRO A 71 -7.91 -3.57 -6.45
N GLU A 72 -6.61 -3.30 -6.32
CA GLU A 72 -5.92 -3.08 -5.05
C GLU A 72 -6.33 -1.77 -4.41
N VAL A 73 -6.48 -0.70 -5.19
CA VAL A 73 -7.01 0.58 -4.73
C VAL A 73 -8.43 0.40 -4.19
N THR A 74 -9.28 -0.37 -4.87
CA THR A 74 -10.64 -0.67 -4.42
C THR A 74 -10.64 -1.48 -3.13
N ALA A 75 -9.78 -2.50 -3.03
CA ALA A 75 -9.60 -3.30 -1.83
C ALA A 75 -9.12 -2.43 -0.64
N LEU A 76 -8.14 -1.55 -0.87
CA LEU A 76 -7.65 -0.61 0.11
C LEU A 76 -8.76 0.31 0.63
N ARG A 77 -9.61 0.85 -0.26
CA ARG A 77 -10.76 1.67 0.13
C ARG A 77 -11.77 0.87 0.97
N ALA A 78 -12.02 -0.38 0.64
CA ALA A 78 -12.90 -1.25 1.41
C ALA A 78 -12.35 -1.51 2.82
N LEU A 79 -11.05 -1.79 2.94
CA LEU A 79 -10.37 -1.99 4.24
C LEU A 79 -10.29 -0.70 5.05
N GLY A 80 -9.98 0.42 4.40
CA GLY A 80 -9.84 1.73 5.05
C GLY A 80 -11.12 2.20 5.74
N ARG A 81 -12.31 1.77 5.27
CA ARG A 81 -13.61 2.06 5.89
C ARG A 81 -13.94 1.20 7.11
N GLN A 82 -13.22 0.10 7.31
CA GLN A 82 -13.46 -0.82 8.42
C GLN A 82 -12.63 -0.38 9.63
N SER A 83 -13.29 0.12 10.67
CA SER A 83 -12.65 0.53 11.92
C SER A 83 -11.82 -0.59 12.57
N ALA A 84 -12.26 -1.84 12.41
CA ALA A 84 -11.54 -3.02 12.89
C ALA A 84 -10.13 -3.17 12.29
N CYS A 85 -9.93 -2.77 11.03
CA CYS A 85 -8.63 -2.85 10.35
C CYS A 85 -7.61 -1.84 10.89
N ARG A 86 -8.07 -0.81 11.63
CA ARG A 86 -7.21 0.21 12.25
C ARG A 86 -6.95 -0.05 13.73
N LYS A 87 -7.55 -1.10 14.31
CA LYS A 87 -7.47 -1.38 15.75
C LYS A 87 -6.02 -1.67 16.13
N GLY A 88 -5.46 -0.96 17.10
CA GLY A 88 -4.06 -1.14 17.52
C GLY A 88 -3.05 -0.29 16.75
N ILE A 89 -3.47 0.44 15.71
CA ILE A 89 -2.64 1.45 15.03
C ILE A 89 -2.88 2.81 15.69
N HIS A 90 -1.85 3.36 16.33
CA HIS A 90 -1.96 4.58 17.16
C HIS A 90 -0.81 5.55 16.91
N GLY A 91 -0.98 6.81 17.35
CA GLY A 91 0.03 7.86 17.26
C GLY A 91 0.54 8.07 15.84
N ALA A 92 1.86 8.18 15.69
CA ALA A 92 2.52 8.41 14.41
C ALA A 92 2.21 7.33 13.34
N ALA A 93 1.94 6.09 13.75
CA ALA A 93 1.57 5.03 12.81
C ALA A 93 0.21 5.30 12.16
N LYS A 94 -0.74 5.79 12.95
CA LYS A 94 -2.08 6.17 12.46
C LYS A 94 -1.99 7.36 11.52
N GLU A 95 -1.26 8.41 11.92
CA GLU A 95 -1.07 9.61 11.10
C GLU A 95 -0.44 9.27 9.74
N ARG A 96 0.59 8.41 9.74
CA ARG A 96 1.24 7.96 8.52
C ARG A 96 0.30 7.16 7.62
N LEU A 97 -0.47 6.24 8.20
CA LEU A 97 -1.45 5.46 7.45
C LEU A 97 -2.51 6.38 6.82
N GLU A 98 -3.02 7.36 7.56
CA GLU A 98 -4.02 8.32 7.07
C GLU A 98 -3.47 9.21 5.96
N GLU A 99 -2.19 9.61 6.05
CA GLU A 99 -1.50 10.32 4.98
C GLU A 99 -1.37 9.45 3.72
N ASP A 100 -0.93 8.20 3.86
CA ASP A 100 -0.79 7.28 2.73
C ASP A 100 -2.16 7.03 2.06
N LEU A 101 -3.24 6.81 2.83
CA LEU A 101 -4.61 6.65 2.31
C LEU A 101 -5.10 7.89 1.55
N ARG A 102 -4.91 9.08 2.12
CA ARG A 102 -5.32 10.35 1.50
C ARG A 102 -4.57 10.57 0.19
N PHE A 103 -3.26 10.39 0.21
CA PHE A 103 -2.41 10.62 -0.95
C PHE A 103 -2.76 9.67 -2.11
N ILE A 104 -3.00 8.39 -1.82
CA ILE A 104 -3.45 7.43 -2.83
C ILE A 104 -4.79 7.87 -3.43
N GLN A 105 -5.74 8.31 -2.60
CA GLN A 105 -7.05 8.73 -3.08
C GLN A 105 -6.97 9.97 -3.99
N GLU A 106 -6.18 10.98 -3.61
CA GLU A 106 -5.92 12.17 -4.42
C GLU A 106 -5.30 11.81 -5.77
N LYS A 107 -4.35 10.86 -5.80
CA LYS A 107 -3.64 10.46 -7.03
C LYS A 107 -4.43 9.48 -7.90
N ALA A 108 -5.32 8.69 -7.32
CA ALA A 108 -6.19 7.77 -8.06
C ALA A 108 -7.36 8.48 -8.77
N GLY A 109 -7.46 9.81 -8.69
CA GLY A 109 -8.46 10.60 -9.44
C GLY A 109 -9.83 10.69 -8.77
N GLU A 110 -9.96 10.36 -7.50
CA GLU A 110 -11.19 10.64 -6.73
C GLU A 110 -11.10 12.02 -6.08
N GLN A 111 -11.67 13.02 -6.76
CA GLN A 111 -12.18 14.19 -6.05
C GLN A 111 -13.47 13.77 -5.34
N ALA A 112 -13.55 14.06 -4.04
CA ALA A 112 -14.72 13.81 -3.18
C ALA A 112 -16.01 14.41 -3.75
#